data_AF-A0A455U6C8-F1
#
_entry.id   AF-A0A455U6C8-F1
#
_cell.length_a   1.000
_cell.length_b   1.000
_cell.length_c   1.000
_cell.angle_alpha   90.00
_cell.angle_beta   90.00
_cell.angle_gamma   90.00
#
_symmetry.space_group_name_H-M   'P 1'
#
loop_
_entity.id
_entity.type
_entity.pdbx_description
1 polymer ?
#
loop_
_entity_poly.entity_id
_entity_poly.type
_entity_poly.pdbx_seq_one_letter_code
_entity_poly.pdbx_strand_id
1 'polypeptide(L)'
;MPAIIFHGDRDTTVHPSNAERVAAQYRTSRRAGAAVEKGKVANGHGYTCTTYPNAKGEPLLEQWQIHGAGHAWSGGSTQGSYTDPKGPNASKEMLRFFLQHRQIGS
;
A
#
# COMPACT_ATOMS: atom_id res chain seq x y z
N MET A 1 14.22 -4.96 4.70
CA MET A 1 13.36 -5.73 3.76
C MET A 1 12.38 -4.77 3.12
N PRO A 2 11.98 -4.96 1.86
CA PRO A 2 10.90 -4.19 1.25
C PRO A 2 9.53 -4.54 1.83
N ALA A 3 8.64 -3.54 1.99
CA ALA A 3 7.28 -3.76 2.47
C ALA A 3 6.25 -2.95 1.66
N ILE A 4 5.06 -3.51 1.49
CA ILE A 4 3.92 -2.83 0.89
C ILE A 4 2.67 -3.15 1.73
N ILE A 5 1.87 -2.13 2.03
CA ILE A 5 0.73 -2.22 2.95
C ILE A 5 -0.50 -1.66 2.24
N PHE A 6 -1.62 -2.39 2.29
CA PHE A 6 -2.94 -1.92 1.88
C PHE A 6 -3.87 -1.94 3.09
N HIS A 7 -4.60 -0.85 3.33
CA HIS A 7 -5.53 -0.75 4.44
C HIS A 7 -6.70 0.17 4.09
N GLY A 8 -7.93 -0.29 4.30
CA GLY A 8 -9.14 0.54 4.18
C GLY A 8 -9.35 1.48 5.37
N ASP A 9 -9.59 2.77 5.15
CA ASP A 9 -9.75 3.72 6.27
C ASP A 9 -11.06 3.56 7.08
N ARG A 10 -11.93 2.61 6.69
CA ARG A 10 -13.11 2.18 7.43
C ARG A 10 -13.03 0.72 7.90
N ASP A 11 -11.83 0.16 7.96
CA ASP A 11 -11.61 -1.16 8.57
C ASP A 11 -11.92 -1.10 10.07
N THR A 12 -12.98 -1.79 10.49
CA THR A 12 -13.39 -1.91 11.90
C THR A 12 -12.88 -3.19 12.56
N THR A 13 -12.21 -4.07 11.80
CA THR A 13 -11.64 -5.33 12.29
C THR A 13 -10.20 -5.14 12.73
N VAL A 14 -9.40 -4.44 11.93
CA VAL A 14 -8.02 -4.07 12.25
C VAL A 14 -7.90 -2.54 12.19
N HIS A 15 -7.50 -1.92 13.29
CA HIS A 15 -7.44 -0.46 13.35
C HIS A 15 -6.39 0.12 12.39
N PRO A 16 -6.68 1.20 11.63
CA PRO A 16 -5.76 1.83 10.68
C PRO A 16 -4.39 2.21 11.26
N SER A 17 -4.32 2.54 12.55
CA SER A 17 -3.05 2.82 13.26
C SER A 17 -2.06 1.65 13.24
N ASN A 18 -2.50 0.42 12.96
CA ASN A 18 -1.59 -0.70 12.77
C ASN A 18 -0.71 -0.50 11.53
N ALA A 19 -1.28 0.00 10.42
CA ALA A 19 -0.52 0.32 9.22
C ALA A 19 0.51 1.43 9.49
N GLU A 20 0.12 2.45 10.26
CA GLU A 20 1.02 3.54 10.64
C GLU A 20 2.17 3.06 11.54
N ARG A 21 1.90 2.15 12.49
CA ARG A 21 2.93 1.56 13.36
C ARG A 21 3.93 0.73 12.57
N VAL A 22 3.47 -0.08 11.62
CA VAL A 22 4.38 -0.81 10.71
C VAL A 22 5.18 0.20 9.92
N ALA A 23 4.56 1.23 9.35
CA ALA A 23 5.26 2.24 8.58
C ALA A 23 6.33 3.00 9.39
N ALA A 24 6.08 3.25 10.68
CA ALA A 24 7.03 3.90 11.57
C ALA A 24 8.35 3.11 11.73
N GLN A 25 8.32 1.77 11.63
CA GLN A 25 9.54 0.94 11.70
C GLN A 25 10.48 1.17 10.51
N TYR A 26 9.96 1.65 9.38
CA TYR A 26 10.72 1.93 8.15
C TYR A 26 11.24 3.38 8.08
N ARG A 27 10.87 4.23 9.05
CA ARG A 27 11.29 5.65 9.10
C ARG A 27 12.72 5.86 9.62
N THR A 28 13.60 4.87 9.51
CA THR A 28 14.99 4.93 9.99
C THR A 28 15.87 5.90 9.20
N SER A 29 15.43 6.39 8.03
CA SER A 29 16.13 7.41 7.25
C SER A 29 15.25 8.66 7.06
N ARG A 30 15.21 9.55 8.06
CA ARG A 30 14.58 10.89 7.97
C ARG A 30 15.17 11.79 6.87
N ARG A 31 16.28 11.40 6.22
CA ARG A 31 16.97 12.24 5.23
C ARG A 31 16.32 12.22 3.85
N ALA A 32 15.63 11.15 3.49
CA ALA A 32 14.88 11.07 2.24
C ALA A 32 13.39 11.22 2.58
N GLY A 33 12.78 12.34 2.19
CA GLY A 33 11.38 12.62 2.49
C GLY A 33 10.45 11.55 1.88
N ALA A 34 9.27 11.39 2.49
CA ALA A 34 8.23 10.53 1.91
C ALA A 34 7.55 11.23 0.72
N ALA A 35 7.29 10.48 -0.35
CA ALA A 35 6.46 10.94 -1.46
C ALA A 35 5.00 10.54 -1.21
N VAL A 36 4.06 11.43 -1.51
CA VAL A 36 2.62 11.17 -1.36
C VAL A 36 1.94 11.32 -2.71
N GLU A 37 1.27 10.27 -3.13
CA GLU A 37 0.42 10.24 -4.32
C GLU A 37 -1.03 10.03 -3.91
N LYS A 38 -1.95 10.75 -4.54
CA LYS A 38 -3.39 10.52 -4.41
C LYS A 38 -3.95 10.10 -5.75
N GLY A 39 -4.80 9.09 -5.74
CA GLY A 39 -5.43 8.57 -6.94
C GLY A 39 -6.85 8.09 -6.68
N LYS A 40 -7.50 7.60 -7.74
CA LYS A 40 -8.86 7.05 -7.67
C LYS A 40 -9.06 6.00 -8.75
N VAL A 41 -9.69 4.89 -8.39
CA VAL A 41 -10.17 3.90 -9.35
C VAL A 41 -11.41 4.45 -10.05
N ALA A 42 -11.49 4.32 -11.37
CA ALA A 42 -12.67 4.75 -12.13
C ALA A 42 -13.94 4.10 -11.55
N ASN A 43 -14.92 4.93 -11.17
CA ASN A 43 -16.16 4.50 -10.49
C ASN A 43 -15.94 3.69 -9.19
N GLY A 44 -14.78 3.82 -8.56
CA GLY A 44 -14.39 3.11 -7.35
C GLY A 44 -13.83 4.03 -6.26
N HIS A 45 -13.02 3.45 -5.39
CA HIS A 45 -12.43 4.12 -4.23
C HIS A 45 -11.33 5.09 -4.63
N GLY A 46 -11.23 6.18 -3.86
CA GLY A 46 -10.00 6.98 -3.80
C GLY A 46 -8.94 6.25 -3.01
N TYR A 47 -7.67 6.60 -3.21
CA TYR A 47 -6.58 6.10 -2.38
C TYR A 47 -5.50 7.18 -2.19
N THR A 48 -4.74 7.04 -1.10
CA THR A 48 -3.49 7.75 -0.86
C THR A 48 -2.37 6.73 -0.74
N CYS A 49 -1.34 6.83 -1.57
CA CYS A 49 -0.11 6.05 -1.47
C CYS A 49 1.00 6.93 -0.90
N THR A 50 1.60 6.50 0.21
CA THR A 50 2.79 7.14 0.79
C THR A 50 3.99 6.24 0.61
N THR A 51 5.00 6.72 -0.12
CA THR A 51 6.22 5.99 -0.43
C THR A 51 7.38 6.51 0.39
N TYR A 52 8.03 5.62 1.14
CA TYR A 52 9.23 5.91 1.91
C TYR A 52 10.43 5.25 1.23
N PRO A 53 11.40 6.02 0.72
CA PRO A 53 12.56 5.47 0.05
C PRO A 53 13.66 5.00 1.01
N ASN A 54 14.56 4.14 0.52
CA ASN A 54 15.82 3.80 1.16
C ASN A 54 16.87 4.93 0.97
N ALA A 55 18.08 4.73 1.49
CA ALA A 55 19.19 5.69 1.35
C ALA A 55 19.65 5.93 -0.11
N LYS A 56 19.29 5.06 -1.05
CA LYS A 56 19.56 5.19 -2.49
C LYS A 56 18.41 5.87 -3.25
N GLY A 57 17.34 6.25 -2.57
CA GLY A 57 16.15 6.86 -3.19
C GLY A 57 15.15 5.86 -3.78
N GLU A 58 15.39 4.56 -3.66
CA GLU A 58 14.47 3.53 -4.16
C GLU A 58 13.34 3.32 -3.14
N PRO A 59 12.07 3.11 -3.55
CA PRO A 59 10.98 2.79 -2.63
C PRO A 59 11.40 1.67 -1.69
N LEU A 60 11.20 1.79 -0.38
CA LEU A 60 11.45 0.71 0.60
C LEU A 60 10.15 0.28 1.27
N LEU A 61 9.24 1.23 1.45
CA LEU A 61 7.90 1.01 1.94
C LEU A 61 6.90 1.79 1.10
N GLU A 62 5.82 1.14 0.68
CA GLU A 62 4.61 1.80 0.18
C GLU A 62 3.43 1.54 1.12
N GLN A 63 2.78 2.61 1.59
CA GLN A 63 1.58 2.55 2.41
C GLN A 63 0.38 3.08 1.61
N TRP A 64 -0.53 2.18 1.27
CA TRP A 64 -1.76 2.46 0.54
C TRP A 64 -2.95 2.52 1.51
N GLN A 65 -3.50 3.72 1.69
CA GLN A 65 -4.76 3.92 2.38
C GLN A 65 -5.89 4.01 1.35
N ILE A 66 -6.89 3.13 1.45
CA ILE A 66 -8.00 3.05 0.50
C ILE A 66 -9.23 3.69 1.15
N HIS A 67 -9.68 4.79 0.55
CA HIS A 67 -10.71 5.63 1.15
C HIS A 67 -12.10 5.02 0.99
N GLY A 68 -12.78 4.82 2.11
CA GLY A 68 -14.11 4.24 2.19
C GLY A 68 -14.15 2.70 2.23
N ALA A 69 -13.00 2.03 2.10
CA ALA A 69 -12.92 0.57 2.15
C ALA A 69 -12.87 0.05 3.60
N GLY A 70 -13.50 -1.11 3.82
CA GLY A 70 -13.48 -1.83 5.10
C GLY A 70 -12.43 -2.94 5.15
N HIS A 71 -12.64 -3.95 6.00
CA HIS A 71 -11.78 -5.14 6.05
C HIS A 71 -12.04 -6.02 4.82
N ALA A 72 -11.40 -5.75 3.70
CA ALA A 72 -11.52 -6.55 2.47
C ALA A 72 -10.24 -6.45 1.63
N TRP A 73 -10.00 -7.47 0.79
CA TRP A 73 -8.90 -7.42 -0.16
C TRP A 73 -9.18 -6.40 -1.27
N SER A 74 -8.29 -5.42 -1.45
CA SER A 74 -8.50 -4.36 -2.44
C SER A 74 -8.35 -4.84 -3.89
N GLY A 75 -9.35 -4.54 -4.71
CA GLY A 75 -9.48 -5.04 -6.06
C GLY A 75 -10.03 -6.47 -6.08
N GLY A 76 -9.58 -7.29 -7.03
CA GLY A 76 -10.05 -8.67 -7.16
C GLY A 76 -11.36 -8.80 -7.92
N SER A 77 -11.93 -10.02 -7.90
CA SER A 77 -13.14 -10.38 -8.63
C SER A 77 -14.39 -10.18 -7.78
N THR A 78 -15.49 -9.75 -8.39
CA THR A 78 -16.81 -9.69 -7.74
C THR A 78 -17.31 -11.05 -7.24
N GLN A 79 -16.72 -12.16 -7.69
CA GLN A 79 -17.03 -13.51 -7.22
C GLN A 79 -16.32 -13.88 -5.90
N GLY A 80 -15.35 -13.08 -5.45
CA GLY A 80 -14.64 -13.31 -4.19
C GLY A 80 -15.42 -12.75 -3.00
N SER A 81 -15.70 -13.59 -2.00
CA SER A 81 -16.49 -13.23 -0.80
C SER A 81 -15.80 -12.24 0.15
N TYR A 82 -14.49 -12.00 -0.02
CA TYR A 82 -13.69 -11.11 0.82
C TYR A 82 -12.86 -10.11 0.02
N THR A 83 -13.40 -9.68 -1.12
CA THR A 83 -12.75 -8.71 -2.01
C THR A 83 -13.59 -7.46 -2.14
N ASP A 84 -12.91 -6.33 -2.36
CA ASP A 84 -13.51 -5.06 -2.69
C ASP A 84 -13.07 -4.65 -4.10
N PRO A 85 -13.82 -5.04 -5.15
CA PRO A 85 -13.45 -4.79 -6.53
C PRO A 85 -13.45 -3.29 -6.90
N LYS A 86 -13.95 -2.41 -6.02
CA LYS A 86 -13.88 -0.95 -6.20
C LYS A 86 -12.54 -0.37 -5.78
N GLY A 87 -11.72 -1.12 -5.05
CA GLY A 87 -10.38 -0.71 -4.63
C GLY A 87 -9.31 -0.85 -5.73
N PRO A 88 -8.14 -0.20 -5.57
CA PRO A 88 -7.00 -0.44 -6.45
C PRO A 88 -6.60 -1.92 -6.43
N ASN A 89 -6.01 -2.40 -7.53
CA ASN A 89 -5.61 -3.81 -7.65
C ASN A 89 -4.37 -4.09 -6.79
N ALA A 90 -4.56 -4.49 -5.53
CA ALA A 90 -3.47 -4.74 -4.59
C ALA A 90 -2.51 -5.81 -5.09
N SER A 91 -3.02 -6.90 -5.68
CA SER A 91 -2.17 -7.99 -6.22
C SER A 91 -1.22 -7.48 -7.32
N LYS A 92 -1.72 -6.65 -8.24
CA LYS A 92 -0.90 -6.03 -9.29
C LYS A 92 0.17 -5.11 -8.70
N GLU A 93 -0.20 -4.27 -7.74
CA GLU A 93 0.73 -3.34 -7.09
C GLU A 93 1.79 -4.07 -6.25
N MET A 94 1.42 -5.15 -5.55
CA MET A 94 2.39 -6.01 -4.87
C MET A 94 3.38 -6.63 -5.85
N LEU A 95 2.91 -7.14 -6.99
CA LEU A 95 3.79 -7.66 -8.03
C LEU A 95 4.73 -6.58 -8.58
N ARG A 96 4.22 -5.37 -8.90
CA ARG A 96 5.07 -4.24 -9.33
C ARG A 96 6.15 -3.96 -8.30
N PHE A 97 5.77 -3.80 -7.04
CA PHE A 97 6.66 -3.43 -5.95
C PHE A 97 7.76 -4.49 -5.75
N PHE A 98 7.40 -5.76 -5.59
CA PHE A 98 8.40 -6.80 -5.34
C PHE A 98 9.27 -7.11 -6.56
N LEU A 99 8.76 -6.94 -7.79
CA LEU A 99 9.59 -7.06 -9.00
C LEU A 99 10.64 -5.93 -9.09
N GLN A 100 10.30 -4.71 -8.67
CA GLN A 100 11.26 -3.61 -8.57
C GLN A 100 12.36 -3.89 -7.52
N HIS A 101 12.05 -4.72 -6.54
CA HIS A 101 12.97 -5.15 -5.48
C HIS A 101 13.74 -6.44 -5.76
N ARG A 102 13.60 -7.04 -6.95
CA ARG A 102 14.42 -8.19 -7.32
C ARG A 102 15.89 -7.76 -7.27
N GLN A 103 16.63 -8.30 -6.30
CA GLN A 103 18.08 -8.31 -6.41
C GLN A 103 18.40 -9.17 -7.63
N ILE A 104 18.99 -8.55 -8.66
CA ILE A 104 19.81 -9.32 -9.58
C ILE A 104 20.90 -9.90 -8.69
N GLY A 105 20.85 -11.22 -8.46
CA GLY A 105 21.88 -11.91 -7.71
C GLY A 105 23.22 -11.59 -8.37
N SER A 106 24.05 -10.85 -7.67
CA SER A 106 25.46 -10.60 -7.99
C SER A 106 26.32 -11.62 -7.27
#